data_AF-A0AB34HQH0-F1
#
_entry.id   AF-A0AB34HQH0-F1
#
_cell.length_a   1.000
_cell.length_b   1.000
_cell.length_c   1.000
_cell.angle_alpha   90.00
_cell.angle_beta   90.00
_cell.angle_gamma   90.00
#
_symmetry.space_group_name_H-M   'P 1'
#
loop_
_entity.id
_entity.type
_entity.pdbx_description
1 polymer ?
#
loop_
_entity_poly.entity_id
_entity_poly.type
_entity_poly.pdbx_seq_one_letter_code
_entity_poly.pdbx_strand_id
1 'polypeptide(L)'
;MALSEEPAVGAVEDPVEDRAEDAAEDAALACGASLESFGESAETKELLGRLPAVLGDRAAREGALERFRVIMDRYQEQPHLLDPHLEWMMNLLLEFVRDKKSPADLVHLAFKFLYIITKVRGYKTFLRLFPHEVADVKPVLDMFTDQNPKDHETWETRYVLLLWLSVTCLIPFDFSRLDGNLHNQPGQERVSTMDRILQIAESYLVVSDKAQDAAAVLVSKFVTRPDVKQKKMASFLDWSLCTLASSSFQTIEGVIAMDGMLQALVNTVPVVRGGSDGV
;
A
#
# COMPACT_ATOMS: atom_id res chain seq x y z
N MET A 1 2.16 14.34 85.74
CA MET A 1 3.11 13.28 86.15
C MET A 1 3.75 12.77 84.87
N ALA A 2 5.00 13.15 84.60
CA ALA A 2 6.20 12.31 84.80
C ALA A 2 6.15 11.08 83.87
N LEU A 3 6.81 11.12 82.69
CA LEU A 3 8.23 10.82 82.39
C LEU A 3 8.45 9.34 82.02
N SER A 4 9.48 9.16 81.17
CA SER A 4 10.20 7.94 80.76
C SER A 4 9.66 7.20 79.54
N GLU A 5 10.46 6.68 78.59
CA GLU A 5 11.89 6.79 78.20
C GLU A 5 12.01 6.01 76.86
N GLU A 6 12.94 6.41 75.98
CA GLU A 6 13.40 5.73 74.73
C GLU A 6 14.12 4.37 74.99
N PRO A 7 14.77 3.66 74.03
CA PRO A 7 14.69 3.56 72.54
C PRO A 7 14.66 2.07 72.07
N ALA A 8 14.68 1.78 70.75
CA ALA A 8 15.61 0.80 70.15
C ALA A 8 15.28 0.39 68.69
N VAL A 9 16.27 0.64 67.83
CA VAL A 9 16.83 -0.25 66.79
C VAL A 9 15.96 -0.52 65.55
N GLY A 10 16.37 0.14 64.47
CA GLY A 10 16.03 -0.27 63.11
C GLY A 10 16.66 -1.60 62.74
N ALA A 11 15.88 -2.41 62.03
CA ALA A 11 16.36 -3.42 61.10
C ALA A 11 15.73 -3.07 59.76
N VAL A 12 16.57 -2.74 58.79
CA VAL A 12 16.20 -2.62 57.39
C VAL A 12 16.05 -4.06 56.90
N GLU A 13 14.81 -4.50 56.70
CA GLU A 13 14.51 -5.73 55.95
C GLU A 13 14.50 -5.35 54.46
N ASP A 14 15.50 -5.85 53.72
CA ASP A 14 15.52 -5.85 52.26
C ASP A 14 14.31 -6.66 51.74
N PRO A 15 13.44 -6.10 50.87
CA PRO A 15 12.45 -6.91 50.19
C PRO A 15 13.12 -7.64 49.02
N VAL A 16 13.37 -8.95 49.23
CA VAL A 16 13.92 -9.87 48.23
C VAL A 16 12.88 -10.26 47.15
N GLU A 17 11.65 -9.73 47.23
CA GLU A 17 10.56 -10.13 46.32
C GLU A 17 10.46 -9.30 45.02
N ASP A 18 11.10 -8.12 44.93
CA ASP A 18 10.97 -7.23 43.75
C ASP A 18 11.87 -7.63 42.56
N ARG A 19 12.96 -8.38 42.82
CA ARG A 19 13.91 -8.80 41.77
C ARG A 19 13.45 -10.00 40.94
N ALA A 20 12.45 -10.73 41.40
CA ALA A 20 11.92 -11.89 40.69
C ALA A 20 10.89 -11.50 39.62
N GLU A 21 10.16 -10.40 39.85
CA GLU A 21 9.17 -9.86 38.90
C GLU A 21 9.86 -9.05 37.80
N ASP A 22 10.88 -8.24 38.12
CA ASP A 22 11.72 -7.55 37.14
C ASP A 22 12.45 -8.54 36.19
N ALA A 23 12.90 -9.69 36.70
CA ALA A 23 13.53 -10.72 35.87
C ALA A 23 12.53 -11.45 34.94
N ALA A 24 11.24 -11.47 35.31
CA ALA A 24 10.18 -12.03 34.48
C ALA A 24 9.69 -11.03 33.42
N GLU A 25 9.68 -9.73 33.73
CA GLU A 25 9.40 -8.67 32.77
C GLU A 25 10.56 -8.48 31.77
N ASP A 26 11.83 -8.55 32.20
CA ASP A 26 12.99 -8.57 31.31
C ASP A 26 13.03 -9.84 30.44
N ALA A 27 12.54 -10.98 30.93
CA ALA A 27 12.39 -12.21 30.13
C ALA A 27 11.24 -12.12 29.12
N ALA A 28 10.17 -11.37 29.43
CA ALA A 28 9.08 -11.10 28.50
C ALA A 28 9.47 -10.07 27.40
N LEU A 29 10.32 -9.09 27.75
CA LEU A 29 10.96 -8.17 26.81
C LEU A 29 12.08 -8.84 25.98
N ALA A 30 12.62 -9.98 26.42
CA ALA A 30 13.63 -10.76 25.70
C ALA A 30 13.06 -11.80 24.72
N CYS A 31 11.73 -11.93 24.58
CA CYS A 31 11.12 -12.88 23.64
C CYS A 31 11.03 -12.37 22.19
N GLY A 32 11.65 -11.24 21.86
CA GLY A 32 12.01 -10.90 20.49
C GLY A 32 13.28 -11.64 20.08
N ALA A 33 13.24 -12.98 19.99
CA ALA A 33 14.35 -13.74 19.44
C ALA A 33 14.70 -13.15 18.07
N SER A 34 15.91 -12.61 17.92
CA SER A 34 16.31 -12.00 16.65
C SER A 34 16.28 -13.09 15.58
N LEU A 35 15.34 -13.01 14.65
CA LEU A 35 15.26 -13.96 13.56
C LEU A 35 16.51 -13.81 12.68
N GLU A 36 17.22 -14.91 12.43
CA GLU A 36 18.44 -14.87 11.62
C GLU A 36 18.14 -14.92 10.11
N SER A 37 16.99 -15.47 9.71
CA SER A 37 16.60 -15.65 8.31
C SER A 37 15.10 -15.91 8.15
N PHE A 38 14.61 -15.85 6.90
CA PHE A 38 13.23 -16.21 6.53
C PHE A 38 13.03 -17.73 6.51
N GLY A 39 12.64 -18.30 7.66
CA GLY A 39 12.53 -19.75 7.87
C GLY A 39 11.39 -20.41 7.08
N GLU A 40 10.27 -19.71 6.88
CA GLU A 40 9.06 -20.23 6.22
C GLU A 40 9.08 -20.05 4.68
N SER A 41 10.25 -19.90 4.07
CA SER A 41 10.40 -19.70 2.61
C SER A 41 9.79 -20.83 1.78
N ALA A 42 10.06 -22.09 2.15
CA ALA A 42 9.53 -23.25 1.45
C ALA A 42 8.00 -23.37 1.57
N GLU A 43 7.48 -23.15 2.79
CA GLU A 43 6.05 -23.16 3.07
C GLU A 43 5.33 -22.04 2.31
N THR A 44 5.90 -20.83 2.31
CA THR A 44 5.35 -19.68 1.57
C THR A 44 5.28 -19.98 0.08
N LYS A 45 6.33 -20.59 -0.48
CA LYS A 45 6.36 -20.96 -1.90
C LYS A 45 5.30 -22.01 -2.23
N GLU A 46 5.10 -23.01 -1.37
CA GLU A 46 4.03 -24.00 -1.55
C GLU A 46 2.65 -23.34 -1.49
N LEU A 47 2.43 -22.48 -0.48
CA LEU A 47 1.17 -21.79 -0.28
C LEU A 47 0.79 -20.94 -1.49
N LEU A 48 1.72 -20.13 -1.99
CA LEU A 48 1.51 -19.28 -3.17
C LEU A 48 1.34 -20.11 -4.46
N GLY A 49 2.05 -21.23 -4.60
CA GLY A 49 1.88 -22.13 -5.74
C GLY A 49 0.51 -22.84 -5.78
N ARG A 50 -0.12 -23.02 -4.62
CA ARG A 50 -1.43 -23.68 -4.48
C ARG A 50 -2.63 -22.74 -4.61
N LEU A 51 -2.42 -21.45 -4.88
CA LEU A 51 -3.50 -20.47 -5.04
C LEU A 51 -4.59 -20.89 -6.04
N PRO A 52 -4.27 -21.41 -7.24
CA PRO A 52 -5.30 -21.86 -8.17
C PRO A 52 -6.15 -23.02 -7.63
N ALA A 53 -5.55 -23.91 -6.84
CA ALA A 53 -6.22 -25.08 -6.29
C ALA A 53 -7.19 -24.73 -5.16
N VAL A 54 -6.91 -23.67 -4.39
CA VAL A 54 -7.79 -23.25 -3.29
C VAL A 54 -8.97 -22.40 -3.75
N LEU A 55 -8.99 -21.91 -5.00
CA LEU A 55 -10.05 -21.01 -5.48
C LEU A 55 -11.48 -21.53 -5.29
N GLY A 56 -11.67 -22.83 -5.50
CA GLY A 56 -12.99 -23.47 -5.45
C GLY A 56 -13.57 -23.62 -4.04
N ASP A 57 -12.74 -23.51 -2.99
CA ASP A 57 -13.16 -23.65 -1.60
C ASP A 57 -12.91 -22.37 -0.80
N ARG A 58 -13.99 -21.75 -0.32
CA ARG A 58 -13.91 -20.55 0.51
C ARG A 58 -13.09 -20.76 1.78
N ALA A 59 -13.26 -21.89 2.46
CA ALA A 59 -12.53 -22.17 3.70
C ALA A 59 -11.03 -22.33 3.42
N ALA A 60 -10.66 -23.02 2.34
CA ALA A 60 -9.26 -23.13 1.92
C ALA A 60 -8.65 -21.77 1.54
N ARG A 61 -9.38 -20.88 0.85
CA ARG A 61 -8.90 -19.52 0.55
C ARG A 61 -8.65 -18.70 1.80
N GLU A 62 -9.61 -18.68 2.71
CA GLU A 62 -9.50 -17.95 3.98
C GLU A 62 -8.36 -18.51 4.84
N GLY A 63 -8.22 -19.84 4.91
CA GLY A 63 -7.11 -20.50 5.61
C GLY A 63 -5.74 -20.18 5.01
N ALA A 64 -5.61 -20.16 3.68
CA ALA A 64 -4.36 -19.79 3.01
C ALA A 64 -3.99 -18.32 3.27
N LEU A 65 -4.97 -17.41 3.20
CA LEU A 65 -4.75 -15.99 3.51
C LEU A 65 -4.33 -15.80 4.97
N GLU A 66 -5.02 -16.44 5.90
CA GLU A 66 -4.70 -16.32 7.33
C GLU A 66 -3.33 -16.91 7.63
N ARG A 67 -3.01 -18.08 7.09
CA ARG A 67 -1.68 -18.69 7.28
C ARG A 67 -0.57 -17.80 6.74
N PHE A 68 -0.76 -17.20 5.58
CA PHE A 68 0.21 -16.28 5.00
C PHE A 68 0.36 -14.99 5.81
N ARG A 69 -0.73 -14.43 6.36
CA ARG A 69 -0.67 -13.30 7.29
C ARG A 69 0.14 -13.65 8.53
N VAL A 70 -0.13 -14.79 9.16
CA VAL A 70 0.61 -15.26 10.32
C VAL A 70 2.11 -15.41 10.03
N ILE A 71 2.48 -15.90 8.84
CA ILE A 71 3.89 -15.97 8.43
C ILE A 71 4.47 -14.56 8.30
N MET A 72 3.80 -13.67 7.57
CA MET A 72 4.31 -12.33 7.28
C MET A 72 4.40 -11.44 8.53
N ASP A 73 3.42 -11.51 9.43
CA ASP A 73 3.37 -10.70 10.66
C ASP A 73 4.54 -11.00 11.62
N ARG A 74 5.12 -12.22 11.57
CA ARG A 74 6.35 -12.56 12.35
C ARG A 74 7.55 -11.70 11.98
N TYR A 75 7.58 -11.21 10.73
CA TYR A 75 8.67 -10.41 10.20
C TYR A 75 8.37 -8.91 10.28
N GLN A 76 7.28 -8.49 10.92
CA GLN A 76 6.90 -7.07 11.00
C GLN A 76 7.96 -6.22 11.74
N GLU A 77 8.59 -6.77 12.78
CA GLU A 77 9.67 -6.08 13.53
C GLU A 77 11.01 -6.10 12.77
N GLN A 78 11.23 -7.09 11.91
CA GLN A 78 12.47 -7.26 11.13
C GLN A 78 12.19 -7.51 9.64
N PRO A 79 11.55 -6.56 8.93
CA PRO A 79 11.02 -6.80 7.59
C PRO A 79 12.12 -6.91 6.53
N HIS A 80 13.33 -6.47 6.84
CA HIS A 80 14.50 -6.58 5.96
C HIS A 80 14.89 -8.04 5.67
N LEU A 81 14.53 -8.98 6.54
CA LEU A 81 14.74 -10.43 6.33
C LEU A 81 13.93 -10.96 5.13
N LEU A 82 12.86 -10.27 4.75
CA LEU A 82 12.05 -10.64 3.58
C LEU A 82 12.68 -10.19 2.27
N ASP A 83 13.58 -9.20 2.27
CA ASP A 83 14.10 -8.53 1.05
C ASP A 83 14.62 -9.50 -0.02
N PRO A 84 15.42 -10.53 0.31
CA PRO A 84 15.89 -11.50 -0.68
C PRO A 84 14.78 -12.34 -1.30
N HIS A 85 13.59 -12.35 -0.68
CA HIS A 85 12.47 -13.21 -1.05
C HIS A 85 11.32 -12.46 -1.75
N LEU A 86 11.27 -11.14 -1.64
CA LEU A 86 10.17 -10.34 -2.20
C LEU A 86 10.06 -10.49 -3.73
N GLU A 87 11.19 -10.54 -4.43
CA GLU A 87 11.22 -10.59 -5.89
C GLU A 87 10.54 -11.85 -6.43
N TRP A 88 10.90 -13.02 -5.92
CA TRP A 88 10.29 -14.27 -6.39
C TRP A 88 8.82 -14.40 -5.95
N MET A 89 8.45 -13.90 -4.76
CA MET A 89 7.05 -13.89 -4.32
C MET A 89 6.20 -13.03 -5.24
N MET A 90 6.69 -11.83 -5.58
CA MET A 90 6.01 -10.91 -6.47
C MET A 90 5.87 -11.51 -7.87
N ASN A 91 6.97 -12.04 -8.44
CA ASN A 91 6.93 -12.62 -9.78
C ASN A 91 5.93 -13.78 -9.88
N LEU A 92 5.90 -14.67 -8.89
CA LEU A 92 4.95 -15.78 -8.86
C LEU A 92 3.49 -15.30 -8.76
N LEU A 93 3.22 -14.26 -7.99
CA LEU A 93 1.88 -13.66 -7.93
C LEU A 93 1.49 -12.94 -9.23
N LEU A 94 2.45 -12.26 -9.87
CA LEU A 94 2.22 -11.56 -11.13
C LEU A 94 2.04 -12.49 -12.32
N GLU A 95 2.57 -13.72 -12.27
CA GLU A 95 2.26 -14.76 -13.27
C GLU A 95 0.75 -15.02 -13.35
N PHE A 96 0.08 -15.13 -12.20
CA PHE A 96 -1.38 -15.28 -12.16
C PHE A 96 -2.12 -14.04 -12.65
N VAL A 97 -1.64 -12.83 -12.29
CA VAL A 97 -2.27 -11.56 -12.68
C VAL A 97 -2.15 -11.31 -14.19
N ARG A 98 -1.02 -11.68 -14.80
CA ARG A 98 -0.74 -11.45 -16.23
C ARG A 98 -1.29 -12.54 -17.14
N ASP A 99 -1.60 -13.73 -16.62
CA ASP A 99 -2.22 -14.77 -17.41
C ASP A 99 -3.68 -14.41 -17.74
N LYS A 100 -3.95 -14.22 -19.04
CA LYS A 100 -5.30 -13.91 -19.56
C LYS A 100 -6.32 -15.02 -19.32
N LYS A 101 -5.87 -16.24 -19.00
CA LYS A 101 -6.74 -17.38 -18.67
C LYS A 101 -7.11 -17.43 -17.19
N SER A 102 -6.45 -16.64 -16.34
CA SER A 102 -6.76 -16.60 -14.92
C SER A 102 -8.17 -16.07 -14.68
N PRO A 103 -8.97 -16.72 -13.81
CA PRO A 103 -10.25 -16.18 -13.40
C PRO A 103 -10.03 -14.90 -12.57
N ALA A 104 -10.98 -13.96 -12.62
CA ALA A 104 -10.91 -12.69 -11.88
C ALA A 104 -10.67 -12.91 -10.38
N ASP A 105 -11.33 -13.91 -9.78
CA ASP A 105 -11.14 -14.29 -8.38
C ASP A 105 -9.70 -14.64 -8.02
N LEU A 106 -8.94 -15.26 -8.94
CA LEU A 106 -7.52 -15.57 -8.74
C LEU A 106 -6.67 -14.32 -8.79
N VAL A 107 -6.97 -13.42 -9.72
CA VAL A 107 -6.29 -12.13 -9.83
C VAL A 107 -6.50 -11.32 -8.56
N HIS A 108 -7.75 -11.21 -8.08
CA HIS A 108 -8.07 -10.54 -6.83
C HIS A 108 -7.40 -11.20 -5.62
N LEU A 109 -7.38 -12.53 -5.56
CA LEU A 109 -6.69 -13.27 -4.52
C LEU A 109 -5.19 -12.95 -4.54
N ALA A 110 -4.53 -13.02 -5.71
CA ALA A 110 -3.12 -12.69 -5.84
C ALA A 110 -2.81 -11.25 -5.37
N PHE A 111 -3.68 -10.29 -5.69
CA PHE A 111 -3.55 -8.93 -5.17
C PHE A 111 -3.71 -8.83 -3.65
N LYS A 112 -4.55 -9.65 -3.01
CA LYS A 112 -4.62 -9.71 -1.52
C LYS A 112 -3.29 -10.17 -0.92
N PHE A 113 -2.62 -11.14 -1.54
CA PHE A 113 -1.27 -11.57 -1.11
C PHE A 113 -0.23 -10.47 -1.33
N LEU A 114 -0.24 -9.81 -2.50
CA LEU A 114 0.63 -8.66 -2.78
C LEU A 114 0.43 -7.54 -1.74
N TYR A 115 -0.81 -7.24 -1.39
CA TYR A 115 -1.12 -6.24 -0.36
C TYR A 115 -0.51 -6.61 0.99
N ILE A 116 -0.64 -7.86 1.45
CA ILE A 116 -0.06 -8.32 2.72
C ILE A 116 1.46 -8.10 2.72
N ILE A 117 2.15 -8.44 1.63
CA ILE A 117 3.59 -8.21 1.49
C ILE A 117 3.91 -6.70 1.57
N THR A 118 3.14 -5.86 0.87
CA THR A 118 3.35 -4.40 0.89
C THR A 118 3.13 -3.79 2.27
N LYS A 119 2.21 -4.35 3.06
CA LYS A 119 1.88 -3.92 4.42
C LYS A 119 3.03 -4.20 5.38
N VAL A 120 3.59 -5.41 5.35
CA VAL A 120 4.67 -5.83 6.27
C VAL A 120 5.99 -5.17 5.91
N ARG A 121 6.38 -5.19 4.63
CA ARG A 121 7.67 -4.63 4.21
C ARG A 121 7.68 -3.11 4.13
N GLY A 122 6.52 -2.52 3.83
CA GLY A 122 6.37 -1.14 3.41
C GLY A 122 6.36 -0.99 1.89
N TYR A 123 5.34 -0.30 1.38
CA TYR A 123 5.09 -0.16 -0.04
C TYR A 123 6.27 0.45 -0.82
N LYS A 124 7.07 1.35 -0.23
CA LYS A 124 8.17 2.03 -0.94
C LYS A 124 9.26 1.08 -1.43
N THR A 125 9.63 0.08 -0.63
CA THR A 125 10.62 -0.92 -1.03
C THR A 125 10.02 -1.85 -2.07
N PHE A 126 8.80 -2.35 -1.80
CA PHE A 126 8.09 -3.26 -2.69
C PHE A 126 7.81 -2.64 -4.06
N LEU A 127 7.51 -1.33 -4.11
CA LEU A 127 7.28 -0.58 -5.35
C LEU A 127 8.41 -0.68 -6.36
N ARG A 128 9.66 -0.81 -5.89
CA ARG A 128 10.85 -0.89 -6.75
C ARG A 128 10.94 -2.21 -7.51
N LEU A 129 10.23 -3.24 -7.04
CA LEU A 129 10.23 -4.56 -7.64
C LEU A 129 9.21 -4.65 -8.78
N PHE A 130 8.15 -3.83 -8.76
CA PHE A 130 7.12 -3.89 -9.79
C PHE A 130 7.69 -3.68 -11.19
N PRO A 131 7.20 -4.43 -12.19
CA PRO A 131 7.52 -4.17 -13.59
C PRO A 131 7.12 -2.74 -13.96
N HIS A 132 8.07 -1.99 -14.50
CA HIS A 132 7.88 -0.58 -14.82
C HIS A 132 8.47 -0.32 -16.20
N GLU A 133 8.03 -1.09 -17.19
CA GLU A 133 8.31 -0.82 -18.60
C GLU A 133 7.13 -0.09 -19.27
N VAL A 134 7.40 0.58 -20.40
CA VAL A 134 6.34 1.25 -21.17
C VAL A 134 5.25 0.25 -21.61
N ALA A 135 5.65 -1.01 -21.85
CA ALA A 135 4.74 -2.09 -22.21
C ALA A 135 3.75 -2.46 -21.09
N ASP A 136 4.06 -2.16 -19.82
CA ASP A 136 3.22 -2.46 -18.66
C ASP A 136 2.11 -1.43 -18.43
N VAL A 137 2.28 -0.20 -18.93
CA VAL A 137 1.35 0.92 -18.65
C VAL A 137 -0.06 0.58 -19.14
N LYS A 138 -0.20 0.10 -20.38
CA LYS A 138 -1.51 -0.19 -20.97
C LYS A 138 -2.19 -1.38 -20.28
N PRO A 139 -1.54 -2.53 -20.05
CA PRO A 139 -2.11 -3.62 -19.24
C PRO A 139 -2.58 -3.17 -17.86
N VAL A 140 -1.78 -2.37 -17.14
CA VAL A 140 -2.17 -1.86 -15.82
C VAL A 140 -3.39 -0.95 -15.89
N LEU A 141 -3.45 -0.05 -16.88
CA LEU A 141 -4.62 0.80 -17.10
C LEU A 141 -5.87 -0.01 -17.48
N ASP A 142 -5.72 -1.04 -18.30
CA ASP A 142 -6.83 -1.86 -18.76
C ASP A 142 -7.44 -2.67 -17.61
N MET A 143 -6.63 -3.13 -16.64
CA MET A 143 -7.12 -3.78 -15.40
C MET A 143 -8.05 -2.89 -14.55
N PHE A 144 -7.91 -1.56 -14.61
CA PHE A 144 -8.82 -0.64 -13.91
C PHE A 144 -10.23 -0.58 -14.53
N THR A 145 -10.39 -0.98 -15.80
CA THR A 145 -11.69 -0.95 -16.50
C THR A 145 -12.70 -1.89 -15.83
N ASP A 146 -12.21 -2.98 -15.25
CA ASP A 146 -13.04 -4.00 -14.61
C ASP A 146 -13.21 -3.74 -13.10
N GLN A 147 -12.61 -2.69 -12.55
CA GLN A 147 -12.69 -2.38 -11.12
C GLN A 147 -13.87 -1.48 -10.79
N ASN A 148 -14.50 -1.74 -9.65
CA ASN A 148 -15.54 -0.89 -9.08
C ASN A 148 -15.01 -0.18 -7.82
N PRO A 149 -14.87 1.16 -7.82
CA PRO A 149 -14.43 1.92 -6.64
C PRO A 149 -15.31 1.75 -5.40
N LYS A 150 -16.58 1.34 -5.59
CA LYS A 150 -17.55 1.14 -4.50
C LYS A 150 -17.58 -0.29 -3.97
N ASP A 151 -16.84 -1.21 -4.57
CA ASP A 151 -16.81 -2.60 -4.11
C ASP A 151 -15.92 -2.77 -2.88
N HIS A 152 -16.45 -3.23 -1.76
CA HIS A 152 -15.68 -3.38 -0.53
C HIS A 152 -14.82 -4.65 -0.48
N GLU A 153 -14.99 -5.60 -1.40
CA GLU A 153 -14.32 -6.90 -1.35
C GLU A 153 -12.95 -6.95 -2.06
N THR A 154 -12.71 -5.99 -2.97
CA THR A 154 -11.55 -5.96 -3.88
C THR A 154 -10.67 -4.73 -3.71
N TRP A 155 -10.78 -4.00 -2.60
CA TRP A 155 -9.99 -2.79 -2.36
C TRP A 155 -8.48 -3.05 -2.38
N GLU A 156 -8.01 -4.24 -1.97
CA GLU A 156 -6.58 -4.60 -2.05
C GLU A 156 -6.09 -4.63 -3.50
N THR A 157 -6.93 -5.06 -4.44
CA THR A 157 -6.63 -5.03 -5.88
C THR A 157 -6.40 -3.59 -6.33
N ARG A 158 -7.32 -2.69 -5.99
CA ARG A 158 -7.27 -1.29 -6.40
C ARG A 158 -6.08 -0.58 -5.75
N TYR A 159 -5.81 -0.85 -4.47
CA TYR A 159 -4.65 -0.33 -3.75
C TYR A 159 -3.34 -0.71 -4.47
N VAL A 160 -3.13 -2.00 -4.73
CA VAL A 160 -1.89 -2.49 -5.35
C VAL A 160 -1.78 -2.01 -6.80
N LEU A 161 -2.88 -1.97 -7.55
CA LEU A 161 -2.89 -1.43 -8.92
C LEU A 161 -2.53 0.07 -8.96
N LEU A 162 -3.03 0.88 -8.02
CA LEU A 162 -2.70 2.31 -7.94
C LEU A 162 -1.22 2.52 -7.61
N LEU A 163 -0.68 1.71 -6.71
CA LEU A 163 0.76 1.69 -6.41
C LEU A 163 1.57 1.31 -7.65
N TRP A 164 1.19 0.26 -8.37
CA TRP A 164 1.86 -0.17 -9.60
C TRP A 164 1.77 0.91 -10.69
N LEU A 165 0.62 1.55 -10.84
CA LEU A 165 0.47 2.69 -11.74
C LEU A 165 1.37 3.87 -11.33
N SER A 166 1.55 4.11 -10.04
CA SER A 166 2.40 5.19 -9.54
C SER A 166 3.88 5.06 -9.94
N VAL A 167 4.38 3.82 -10.09
CA VAL A 167 5.77 3.59 -10.50
C VAL A 167 5.92 3.52 -12.02
N THR A 168 4.96 2.92 -12.73
CA THR A 168 4.96 2.89 -14.20
C THR A 168 4.85 4.30 -14.80
N CYS A 169 4.19 5.23 -14.13
CA CYS A 169 4.13 6.63 -14.55
C CYS A 169 5.46 7.42 -14.45
N LEU A 170 6.44 6.94 -13.68
CA LEU A 170 7.73 7.61 -13.48
C LEU A 170 8.74 7.36 -14.59
N ILE A 171 8.47 6.39 -15.47
CA ILE A 171 9.38 6.05 -16.58
C ILE A 171 9.48 7.25 -17.54
N PRO A 172 10.68 7.65 -18.00
CA PRO A 172 10.88 8.80 -18.87
C PRO A 172 10.46 8.51 -20.33
N PHE A 173 9.17 8.34 -20.59
CA PHE A 173 8.59 8.18 -21.93
C PHE A 173 7.36 9.07 -22.10
N ASP A 174 7.14 9.63 -23.28
CA ASP A 174 5.96 10.48 -23.53
C ASP A 174 4.67 9.64 -23.60
N PHE A 175 3.68 9.96 -22.75
CA PHE A 175 2.36 9.31 -22.75
C PHE A 175 1.62 9.48 -24.06
N SER A 176 1.92 10.53 -24.84
CA SER A 176 1.31 10.72 -26.17
C SER A 176 1.60 9.56 -27.13
N ARG A 177 2.67 8.78 -26.90
CA ARG A 177 2.98 7.58 -27.69
C ARG A 177 1.99 6.44 -27.46
N LEU A 178 1.34 6.42 -26.30
CA LEU A 178 0.33 5.41 -25.94
C LEU A 178 -1.06 5.77 -26.45
N ASP A 179 -1.27 7.04 -26.82
CA ASP A 179 -2.54 7.52 -27.38
C ASP A 179 -2.80 6.99 -28.81
N GLY A 180 -1.78 6.39 -29.44
CA GLY A 180 -1.85 5.81 -30.78
C GLY A 180 -2.19 6.83 -31.87
N ASN A 181 -2.41 6.36 -33.10
CA ASN A 181 -3.14 7.17 -34.08
C ASN A 181 -4.57 7.29 -33.56
N LEU A 182 -4.89 8.43 -32.94
CA LEU A 182 -6.24 8.84 -32.56
C LEU A 182 -7.13 8.99 -33.81
N HIS A 183 -7.30 7.95 -34.62
CA HIS A 183 -8.06 7.94 -35.86
C HIS A 183 -9.36 7.16 -35.68
N ASN A 184 -10.45 7.92 -35.83
CA ASN A 184 -11.80 7.60 -36.28
C ASN A 184 -12.63 6.46 -35.66
N GLN A 185 -13.41 6.79 -34.61
CA GLN A 185 -14.82 6.43 -34.54
C GLN A 185 -15.61 7.65 -34.01
N PRO A 186 -16.67 8.11 -34.71
CA PRO A 186 -17.46 9.25 -34.29
C PRO A 186 -18.36 8.88 -33.11
N GLY A 187 -18.27 9.62 -32.00
CA GLY A 187 -19.22 9.53 -30.86
C GLY A 187 -18.63 9.17 -29.50
N GLN A 188 -17.33 8.89 -29.39
CA GLN A 188 -16.68 8.62 -28.11
C GLN A 188 -15.77 9.80 -27.74
N GLU A 189 -16.02 10.49 -26.62
CA GLU A 189 -15.08 11.46 -26.06
C GLU A 189 -13.77 10.72 -25.76
N ARG A 190 -12.74 10.99 -26.56
CA ARG A 190 -11.44 10.30 -26.45
C ARG A 190 -10.63 10.93 -25.34
N VAL A 191 -10.51 10.20 -24.25
CA VAL A 191 -9.71 10.56 -23.08
C VAL A 191 -8.25 10.20 -23.37
N SER A 192 -7.33 11.17 -23.28
CA SER A 192 -5.89 10.90 -23.43
C SER A 192 -5.40 9.94 -22.34
N THR A 193 -4.28 9.25 -22.54
CA THR A 193 -3.69 8.38 -21.50
C THR A 193 -3.43 9.18 -20.22
N MET A 194 -2.97 10.44 -20.35
CA MET A 194 -2.78 11.32 -19.20
C MET A 194 -4.09 11.63 -18.47
N ASP A 195 -5.16 11.92 -19.22
CA ASP A 195 -6.48 12.18 -18.65
C ASP A 195 -7.07 10.94 -18.00
N ARG A 196 -6.86 9.75 -18.60
CA ARG A 196 -7.33 8.47 -18.03
C ARG A 196 -6.64 8.19 -16.70
N ILE A 197 -5.33 8.39 -16.60
CA ILE A 197 -4.58 8.25 -15.35
C ILE A 197 -5.10 9.23 -14.31
N LEU A 198 -5.31 10.49 -14.68
CA LEU A 198 -5.78 11.52 -13.76
C LEU A 198 -7.19 11.22 -13.25
N GLN A 199 -8.13 10.84 -14.13
CA GLN A 199 -9.49 10.46 -13.77
C GLN A 199 -9.53 9.24 -12.83
N ILE A 200 -8.71 8.22 -13.09
CA ILE A 200 -8.55 7.08 -12.18
C ILE A 200 -8.13 7.60 -10.81
N ALA A 201 -7.07 8.39 -10.76
CA ALA A 201 -6.53 8.88 -9.50
C ALA A 201 -7.55 9.75 -8.73
N GLU A 202 -8.22 10.68 -9.40
CA GLU A 202 -9.31 11.51 -8.84
C GLU A 202 -10.46 10.65 -8.29
N SER A 203 -10.88 9.62 -9.01
CA SER A 203 -11.96 8.71 -8.57
C SER A 203 -11.60 7.93 -7.31
N TYR A 204 -10.32 7.61 -7.11
CA TYR A 204 -9.83 6.92 -5.93
C TYR A 204 -9.40 7.85 -4.80
N LEU A 205 -9.24 9.16 -5.05
CA LEU A 205 -8.99 10.11 -3.96
C LEU A 205 -10.23 10.36 -3.08
N VAL A 206 -11.41 9.95 -3.52
CA VAL A 206 -12.67 10.17 -2.79
C VAL A 206 -13.29 8.88 -2.25
N VAL A 207 -12.52 7.78 -2.19
CA VAL A 207 -12.96 6.52 -1.57
C VAL A 207 -12.56 6.44 -0.10
N SER A 208 -13.30 5.68 0.70
CA SER A 208 -13.06 5.52 2.15
C SER A 208 -12.05 4.43 2.53
N ASP A 209 -11.54 3.70 1.54
CA ASP A 209 -10.63 2.57 1.76
C ASP A 209 -9.15 2.98 1.55
N LYS A 210 -8.24 2.05 1.78
CA LYS A 210 -6.80 2.32 1.68
C LYS A 210 -6.32 2.67 0.27
N ALA A 211 -7.11 2.40 -0.78
CA ALA A 211 -6.79 2.83 -2.13
C ALA A 211 -6.69 4.36 -2.23
N GLN A 212 -7.33 5.12 -1.34
CA GLN A 212 -7.17 6.58 -1.23
C GLN A 212 -5.70 6.99 -0.98
N ASP A 213 -5.02 6.32 -0.07
CA ASP A 213 -3.59 6.57 0.22
C ASP A 213 -2.73 6.29 -1.02
N ALA A 214 -3.03 5.20 -1.75
CA ALA A 214 -2.31 4.84 -2.98
C ALA A 214 -2.61 5.83 -4.12
N ALA A 215 -3.84 6.34 -4.23
CA ALA A 215 -4.21 7.36 -5.20
C ALA A 215 -3.46 8.68 -4.94
N ALA A 216 -3.31 9.09 -3.68
CA ALA A 216 -2.50 10.25 -3.32
C ALA A 216 -1.02 10.08 -3.74
N VAL A 217 -0.46 8.88 -3.59
CA VAL A 217 0.90 8.55 -4.07
C VAL A 217 0.97 8.59 -5.60
N LEU A 218 -0.03 8.06 -6.31
CA LEU A 218 -0.11 8.10 -7.77
C LEU A 218 -0.15 9.55 -8.28
N VAL A 219 -1.11 10.35 -7.79
CA VAL A 219 -1.28 11.75 -8.22
C VAL A 219 -0.02 12.54 -7.97
N SER A 220 0.53 12.51 -6.75
CA SER A 220 1.70 13.32 -6.38
C SER A 220 2.91 13.06 -7.28
N LYS A 221 3.15 11.81 -7.66
CA LYS A 221 4.21 11.45 -8.62
C LYS A 221 3.87 11.83 -10.06
N PHE A 222 2.62 11.63 -10.46
CA PHE A 222 2.18 11.84 -11.84
C PHE A 222 2.13 13.33 -12.18
N VAL A 223 1.47 14.17 -11.37
CA VAL A 223 1.29 15.60 -11.67
C VAL A 223 2.56 16.42 -11.52
N THR A 224 3.56 15.93 -10.77
CA THR A 224 4.86 16.61 -10.61
C THR A 224 5.84 16.31 -11.72
N ARG A 225 5.57 15.29 -12.54
CA ARG A 225 6.37 14.95 -13.72
C ARG A 225 6.39 16.12 -14.71
N PRO A 226 7.53 16.54 -15.30
CA PRO A 226 7.64 17.82 -16.02
C PRO A 226 6.63 18.04 -17.15
N ASP A 227 6.39 17.02 -17.99
CA ASP A 227 5.46 17.04 -19.12
C ASP A 227 3.98 17.06 -18.67
N VAL A 228 3.67 16.33 -17.60
CA VAL A 228 2.33 16.28 -17.01
C VAL A 228 2.04 17.56 -16.23
N LYS A 229 3.02 18.06 -15.47
CA LYS A 229 2.93 19.29 -14.66
C LYS A 229 2.49 20.48 -15.51
N GLN A 230 3.07 20.63 -16.70
CA GLN A 230 2.71 21.71 -17.62
C GLN A 230 1.26 21.62 -18.11
N LYS A 231 0.70 20.41 -18.23
CA LYS A 231 -0.61 20.17 -18.85
C LYS A 231 -1.75 19.96 -17.86
N LYS A 232 -1.48 19.38 -16.68
CA LYS A 232 -2.47 18.82 -15.75
C LYS A 232 -2.38 19.34 -14.31
N MET A 233 -1.29 19.99 -13.91
CA MET A 233 -1.15 20.49 -12.54
C MET A 233 -2.24 21.52 -12.20
N ALA A 234 -2.47 22.50 -13.08
CA ALA A 234 -3.45 23.54 -12.85
C ALA A 234 -4.87 22.96 -12.70
N SER A 235 -5.28 22.08 -13.63
CA SER A 235 -6.59 21.43 -13.57
C SER A 235 -6.77 20.56 -12.32
N PHE A 236 -5.72 19.86 -11.90
CA PHE A 236 -5.75 19.06 -10.67
C PHE A 236 -5.89 19.94 -9.41
N LEU A 237 -5.18 21.06 -9.34
CA LEU A 237 -5.29 22.00 -8.22
C LEU A 237 -6.66 22.66 -8.17
N ASP A 238 -7.19 23.08 -9.32
CA ASP A 238 -8.55 23.63 -9.42
C ASP A 238 -9.59 22.62 -8.94
N TRP A 239 -9.50 21.37 -9.43
CA TRP A 239 -10.38 20.29 -8.99
C TRP A 239 -10.26 20.01 -7.47
N SER A 240 -9.04 19.99 -6.94
CA SER A 240 -8.78 19.78 -5.51
C SER A 240 -9.39 20.90 -4.65
N LEU A 241 -9.21 22.17 -5.06
CA LEU A 241 -9.76 23.33 -4.36
C LEU A 241 -11.29 23.37 -4.45
N CYS A 242 -11.87 23.07 -5.62
CA CYS A 242 -13.31 22.95 -5.77
C CYS A 242 -13.87 21.84 -4.87
N THR A 243 -13.23 20.68 -4.84
CA THR A 243 -13.65 19.54 -4.00
C THR A 243 -13.58 19.89 -2.52
N LEU A 244 -12.50 20.53 -2.07
CA LEU A 244 -12.37 21.03 -0.69
C LEU A 244 -13.44 22.06 -0.34
N ALA A 245 -13.72 23.01 -1.24
CA ALA A 245 -14.73 24.06 -1.01
C ALA A 245 -16.16 23.52 -0.98
N SER A 246 -16.46 22.46 -1.74
CA SER A 246 -17.78 21.82 -1.76
C SER A 246 -17.99 20.78 -0.65
N SER A 247 -16.91 20.34 0.00
CA SER A 247 -16.97 19.29 1.02
C SER A 247 -17.32 19.86 2.40
N SER A 248 -18.01 19.06 3.22
CA SER A 248 -18.39 19.43 4.58
C SER A 248 -17.88 18.41 5.59
N PHE A 249 -17.32 18.88 6.72
CA PHE A 249 -16.92 18.01 7.84
C PHE A 249 -18.11 17.37 8.55
N GLN A 250 -19.33 17.79 8.21
CA GLN A 250 -20.55 17.26 8.81
C GLN A 250 -21.04 15.98 8.12
N THR A 251 -20.53 15.66 6.92
CA THR A 251 -20.89 14.43 6.20
C THR A 251 -19.69 13.49 6.12
N ILE A 252 -19.96 12.19 6.18
CA ILE A 252 -18.91 11.16 6.05
C ILE A 252 -18.20 11.30 4.70
N GLU A 253 -18.96 11.50 3.62
CA GLU A 253 -18.43 11.71 2.27
C GLU A 253 -17.54 12.96 2.18
N GLY A 254 -17.91 14.06 2.84
CA GLY A 254 -17.11 15.26 2.86
C GLY A 254 -15.80 15.09 3.64
N VAL A 255 -15.81 14.36 4.76
CA VAL A 255 -14.60 14.03 5.52
C VAL A 255 -13.65 13.17 4.67
N ILE A 256 -14.17 12.14 3.99
CA ILE A 256 -13.37 11.29 3.10
C ILE A 256 -12.74 12.11 1.98
N ALA A 257 -13.53 12.91 1.27
CA ALA A 257 -13.03 13.73 0.17
C ALA A 257 -11.94 14.70 0.65
N MET A 258 -12.12 15.33 1.81
CA MET A 258 -11.12 16.23 2.38
C MET A 258 -9.83 15.51 2.76
N ASP A 259 -9.89 14.34 3.40
CA ASP A 259 -8.70 13.56 3.75
C ASP A 259 -7.89 13.22 2.50
N GLY A 260 -8.55 12.69 1.46
CA GLY A 260 -7.89 12.35 0.20
C GLY A 260 -7.26 13.56 -0.50
N MET A 261 -7.95 14.71 -0.54
CA MET A 261 -7.40 15.94 -1.10
C MET A 261 -6.17 16.41 -0.33
N LEU A 262 -6.24 16.42 1.00
CA LEU A 262 -5.13 16.84 1.86
C LEU A 262 -3.93 15.90 1.70
N GLN A 263 -4.13 14.57 1.67
CA GLN A 263 -3.07 13.60 1.41
C GLN A 263 -2.42 13.82 0.04
N ALA A 264 -3.21 14.05 -1.02
CA ALA A 264 -2.69 14.30 -2.35
C ALA A 264 -1.83 15.58 -2.40
N LEU A 265 -2.30 16.67 -1.80
CA LEU A 265 -1.59 17.94 -1.76
C LEU A 265 -0.32 17.86 -0.90
N VAL A 266 -0.39 17.25 0.28
CA VAL A 266 0.75 17.06 1.18
C VAL A 266 1.84 16.23 0.51
N ASN A 267 1.48 15.20 -0.25
CA ASN A 267 2.47 14.39 -0.98
C ASN A 267 3.06 15.14 -2.19
N THR A 268 2.31 16.07 -2.78
CA THR A 268 2.73 16.83 -3.96
C THR A 268 3.72 17.96 -3.61
N VAL A 269 3.50 18.68 -2.51
CA VAL A 269 4.30 19.88 -2.14
C VAL A 269 5.79 19.61 -1.91
N PRO A 270 6.21 18.57 -1.16
CA PRO A 270 7.63 18.23 -0.98
C PRO A 270 8.32 17.87 -2.29
N VAL A 271 7.62 17.17 -3.19
CA VAL A 271 8.15 16.77 -4.49
C VAL A 271 8.38 17.99 -5.39
N VAL A 272 7.48 18.99 -5.33
CA VAL A 272 7.66 20.27 -6.04
C VAL A 272 8.84 21.07 -5.48
N ARG A 273 9.06 21.07 -4.15
CA ARG A 273 10.17 21.80 -3.52
C ARG A 273 11.53 21.16 -3.78
N GLY A 274 11.64 19.84 -3.70
CA GLY A 274 12.89 19.13 -3.99
C GLY A 274 13.34 19.19 -5.46
N GLY A 275 12.44 19.55 -6.37
CA GLY A 275 12.77 19.79 -7.79
C GLY A 275 13.34 21.18 -8.09
N SER A 276 13.37 22.10 -7.12
CA SER A 276 13.90 23.46 -7.29
C SER A 276 15.35 23.65 -6.82
N ASP A 277 15.93 22.69 -6.10
CA ASP A 277 17.32 22.78 -5.58
C ASP A 277 18.37 22.17 -6.55
N GLY A 278 18.03 22.03 -7.83
CA GLY A 278 18.86 21.37 -8.86
C GLY A 278 19.08 22.20 -10.12
N VAL A 279 19.20 23.52 -10.02
CA VAL A 279 19.67 24.41 -11.10
C VAL A 279 20.79 25.31 -10.59
#